data_AF-A0A6B3I9Q2-F1
#
_entry.id   AF-A0A6B3I9Q2-F1
#
_cell.length_a   1.000
_cell.length_b   1.000
_cell.length_c   1.000
_cell.angle_alpha   90.00
_cell.angle_beta   90.00
_cell.angle_gamma   90.00
#
_symmetry.space_group_name_H-M   'P 1'
#
loop_
_entity.id
_entity.type
_entity.pdbx_description
1 polymer ?
#
loop_
_entity_poly.entity_id
_entity_poly.type
_entity_poly.pdbx_seq_one_letter_code
_entity_poly.pdbx_strand_id
1 'polypeptide(L)'
;ATGYGSCPTRARTTRSSVAPLPGRVTPTGRLARAPGPCPEPVRVLDGPFDTRWLLPDHRLLDTARPELWRAHGPASRYLLEPGPGGPALLATALLPTG
;
A
#
# COMPACT_ATOMS: atom_id res chain seq x y z
N ALA A 1 -22.85 -18.54 -3.80
CA ALA A 1 -21.63 -18.88 -4.56
C ALA A 1 -20.80 -17.62 -4.67
N THR A 2 -19.97 -17.34 -3.67
CA THR A 2 -19.15 -16.12 -3.64
C THR A 2 -17.82 -16.46 -4.31
N GLY A 3 -17.70 -16.12 -5.59
CA GLY A 3 -16.42 -16.17 -6.26
C GLY A 3 -15.49 -15.17 -5.60
N TYR A 4 -14.55 -15.64 -4.77
CA TYR A 4 -13.31 -14.91 -4.57
C TYR A 4 -12.63 -14.87 -5.93
N GLY A 5 -12.87 -13.82 -6.71
CA GLY A 5 -12.04 -13.51 -7.84
C GLY A 5 -10.62 -13.36 -7.29
N SER A 6 -9.77 -14.35 -7.51
CA SER A 6 -8.37 -14.26 -7.13
C SER A 6 -7.81 -13.08 -7.91
N CYS A 7 -7.65 -11.93 -7.26
CA CYS A 7 -6.94 -10.83 -7.86
C CYS A 7 -5.56 -11.38 -8.21
N PRO A 8 -5.14 -11.36 -9.50
CA PRO A 8 -3.88 -11.96 -9.88
C PRO A 8 -2.78 -11.23 -9.12
N THR A 9 -2.22 -11.90 -8.11
CA THR A 9 -1.08 -11.43 -7.36
C THR A 9 0.04 -11.18 -8.37
N ARG A 10 0.52 -9.95 -8.45
CA ARG A 10 1.57 -9.59 -9.42
C ARG A 10 2.91 -9.99 -8.83
N ALA A 11 3.11 -11.31 -8.65
CA ALA A 11 4.19 -11.98 -7.94
C ALA A 11 5.50 -11.17 -7.85
N ARG A 12 5.55 -10.18 -6.95
CA ARG A 12 6.77 -9.40 -6.72
C ARG A 12 7.67 -10.24 -5.85
N THR A 13 8.82 -10.60 -6.41
CA THR A 13 9.85 -11.34 -5.68
C THR A 13 10.92 -10.37 -5.18
N THR A 14 11.65 -10.77 -4.14
CA THR A 14 12.81 -10.03 -3.60
C THR A 14 13.94 -9.84 -4.63
N ARG A 15 13.83 -10.46 -5.81
CA ARG A 15 14.79 -10.40 -6.92
C ARG A 15 14.38 -9.39 -8.00
N SER A 16 13.26 -8.69 -7.84
CA SER A 16 12.83 -7.63 -8.75
C SER A 16 13.47 -6.28 -8.38
N SER A 17 13.71 -5.44 -9.38
CA SER A 17 14.17 -4.05 -9.23
C SER A 17 13.09 -3.11 -9.74
N VAL A 18 12.75 -2.08 -8.96
CA VAL A 18 11.68 -1.13 -9.27
C VAL A 18 12.03 0.27 -8.77
N ALA A 19 11.45 1.28 -9.41
CA ALA A 19 11.53 2.66 -8.93
C ALA A 19 10.90 2.78 -7.52
N PRO A 20 11.38 3.72 -6.69
CA PRO A 20 10.83 3.91 -5.36
C PRO A 20 9.41 4.47 -5.46
N LEU A 21 8.65 4.33 -4.38
CA LEU A 21 7.34 4.97 -4.29
C LEU A 21 7.50 6.51 -4.28
N PRO A 22 6.60 7.26 -4.93
CA PRO A 22 6.61 8.72 -4.82
C PRO A 22 6.58 9.18 -3.36
N GLY A 23 7.45 10.13 -3.01
CA GLY A 23 7.58 10.65 -1.65
C GLY A 23 8.30 9.72 -0.67
N ARG A 24 8.88 8.60 -1.13
CA ARG A 24 9.63 7.65 -0.29
C ARG A 24 11.08 7.53 -0.75
N VAL A 25 11.97 7.38 0.22
CA VAL A 25 13.39 7.14 -0.02
C VAL A 25 13.66 5.67 0.25
N THR A 26 13.60 4.86 -0.80
CA THR A 26 13.93 3.43 -0.74
C THR A 26 14.92 3.05 -1.85
N PRO A 27 15.79 2.05 -1.63
CA PRO A 27 16.67 1.55 -2.69
C PRO A 27 15.88 0.99 -3.88
N THR A 28 16.43 1.13 -5.08
CA THR A 28 15.81 0.65 -6.33
C THR A 28 16.32 -0.73 -6.78
N GLY A 29 17.47 -1.13 -6.25
CA GLY A 29 18.07 -2.44 -6.49
C GLY A 29 17.25 -3.58 -5.92
N ARG A 30 17.59 -4.81 -6.31
CA ARG A 30 16.92 -6.03 -5.82
C ARG A 30 17.07 -6.15 -4.31
N LEU A 31 15.96 -6.32 -3.59
CA LEU A 31 15.96 -6.42 -2.13
C LEU A 31 16.89 -7.52 -1.61
N ALA A 32 16.92 -8.67 -2.29
CA ALA A 32 17.76 -9.82 -1.92
C ALA A 32 19.28 -9.53 -1.97
N ARG A 33 19.72 -8.48 -2.66
CA ARG A 33 21.14 -8.11 -2.78
C ARG A 33 21.47 -6.78 -2.14
N ALA A 34 20.50 -5.88 -2.08
CA ALA A 34 20.64 -4.54 -1.56
C ALA A 34 19.42 -4.22 -0.70
N PRO A 35 19.34 -4.76 0.53
CA PRO A 35 18.21 -4.47 1.41
C PRO A 35 18.13 -2.97 1.69
N GLY A 36 19.28 -2.33 1.92
CA GLY A 36 19.37 -0.94 2.33
C GLY A 36 18.80 -0.72 3.74
N PRO A 37 18.64 0.55 4.17
CA PRO A 37 17.98 0.85 5.43
C PRO A 37 16.50 0.44 5.38
N CYS A 38 15.97 -0.03 6.51
CA CYS A 38 14.54 -0.26 6.66
C CYS A 38 13.82 1.10 6.59
N PRO A 39 12.83 1.29 5.71
CA PRO A 39 12.06 2.52 5.67
C PRO A 39 11.20 2.67 6.92
N GLU A 40 10.94 3.91 7.33
CA GLU A 40 10.03 4.18 8.45
C GLU A 40 8.63 3.65 8.13
N PRO A 41 8.02 2.83 9.02
CA PRO A 41 6.66 2.34 8.83
C PRO A 41 5.65 3.49 8.75
N VAL A 42 4.61 3.32 7.93
CA VAL A 42 3.50 4.29 7.81
C VAL A 42 2.19 3.66 8.25
N ARG A 43 1.32 4.46 8.88
CA ARG A 43 -0.04 4.04 9.24
C ARG A 43 -0.92 3.99 8.00
N VAL A 44 -1.63 2.88 7.82
CA VAL A 44 -2.56 2.64 6.69
C VAL A 44 -3.89 2.12 7.21
N LEU A 45 -4.96 2.35 6.45
CA LEU A 45 -6.27 1.79 6.72
C LEU A 45 -6.44 0.47 5.95
N ASP A 46 -6.55 -0.64 6.67
CA ASP A 46 -6.67 -2.00 6.09
C ASP A 46 -8.12 -2.47 5.98
N GLY A 47 -9.01 -1.88 6.76
CA GLY A 47 -10.45 -2.10 6.73
C GLY A 47 -11.16 -0.99 7.49
N PRO A 48 -12.51 -1.03 7.60
CA PRO A 48 -13.25 -0.03 8.36
C PRO A 48 -12.74 0.09 9.79
N PHE A 49 -12.13 1.24 10.11
CA PHE A 49 -11.51 1.53 11.40
C PHE A 49 -10.36 0.58 11.82
N ASP A 50 -9.88 -0.30 10.93
CA ASP A 50 -8.70 -1.14 11.17
C ASP A 50 -7.45 -0.44 10.64
N THR A 51 -6.55 -0.09 11.54
CA THR A 51 -5.31 0.60 11.19
C THR A 51 -4.11 -0.31 11.39
N ARG A 52 -3.25 -0.39 10.37
CA ARG A 52 -2.03 -1.19 10.39
C ARG A 52 -0.81 -0.34 10.06
N TRP A 53 0.36 -0.92 10.32
CA TRP A 53 1.64 -0.36 9.88
C TRP A 53 2.09 -1.04 8.60
N LEU A 54 2.61 -0.26 7.66
CA LEU A 54 3.10 -0.72 6.38
C LEU A 54 4.53 -0.23 6.16
N LEU A 55 5.42 -1.11 5.69
CA LEU A 55 6.73 -0.71 5.18
C LEU A 55 6.57 -0.20 3.74
N PRO A 56 6.81 1.09 3.45
CA PRO A 56 6.51 1.68 2.16
C PRO A 56 7.64 1.43 1.14
N ASP A 57 7.94 0.16 0.87
CA ASP A 57 8.91 -0.26 -0.15
C ASP A 57 8.20 -0.94 -1.33
N HIS A 58 8.31 -0.35 -2.53
CA HIS A 58 7.68 -0.87 -3.75
C HIS A 58 8.07 -2.34 -4.04
N ARG A 59 9.27 -2.76 -3.62
CA ARG A 59 9.75 -4.15 -3.80
C ARG A 59 8.98 -5.17 -2.95
N LEU A 60 8.30 -4.72 -1.90
CA LEU A 60 7.55 -5.55 -0.94
C LEU A 60 6.03 -5.57 -1.19
N LEU A 61 5.50 -4.65 -1.99
CA LEU A 61 4.06 -4.51 -2.19
C LEU A 61 3.60 -5.25 -3.44
N ASP A 62 2.56 -6.09 -3.34
CA ASP A 62 2.03 -6.80 -4.50
C ASP A 62 1.21 -5.92 -5.46
N THR A 63 0.57 -4.87 -4.95
CA THR A 63 -0.03 -3.80 -5.75
C THR A 63 0.31 -2.45 -5.14
N ALA A 64 1.40 -1.85 -5.62
CA ALA A 64 2.02 -0.70 -4.97
C ALA A 64 1.32 0.65 -5.20
N ARG A 65 0.36 0.75 -6.13
CA ARG A 65 -0.46 1.95 -6.42
C ARG A 65 0.29 3.30 -6.41
N PRO A 66 1.36 3.51 -7.22
CA PRO A 66 2.22 4.70 -7.12
C PRO A 66 1.48 6.04 -7.18
N GLU A 67 0.42 6.15 -7.98
CA GLU A 67 -0.42 7.35 -8.07
C GLU A 67 -1.07 7.73 -6.74
N LEU A 68 -1.53 6.73 -5.97
CA LEU A 68 -2.12 6.94 -4.66
C LEU A 68 -1.09 7.49 -3.67
N TRP A 69 0.14 6.97 -3.72
CA TRP A 69 1.25 7.49 -2.92
C TRP A 69 1.66 8.90 -3.32
N ARG A 70 1.64 9.21 -4.63
CA ARG A 70 1.93 10.58 -5.12
C ARG A 70 0.91 11.59 -4.61
N ALA A 71 -0.37 11.19 -4.54
CA ALA A 71 -1.44 12.05 -4.02
C ALA A 71 -1.49 12.10 -2.47
N HIS A 72 -0.71 11.27 -1.78
CA HIS A 72 -0.75 11.20 -0.33
C HIS A 72 0.16 12.25 0.31
N GLY A 73 -0.40 12.99 1.25
CA GLY A 73 0.28 13.98 2.06
C GLY A 73 -0.54 14.38 3.29
N PRO A 74 -0.06 15.35 4.08
CA PRO A 74 -0.69 15.72 5.37
C PRO A 74 -2.16 16.18 5.25
N ALA A 75 -2.52 16.80 4.12
CA ALA A 75 -3.87 17.30 3.86
C ALA A 75 -4.77 16.30 3.10
N SER A 76 -4.24 15.16 2.65
CA SER A 76 -5.00 14.22 1.82
C SER A 76 -6.15 13.58 2.60
N ARG A 77 -7.29 13.42 1.94
CA ARG A 77 -8.48 12.72 2.46
C ARG A 77 -8.99 11.75 1.41
N TYR A 78 -9.42 10.59 1.87
CA TYR A 78 -9.98 9.53 1.05
C TYR A 78 -11.40 9.24 1.51
N LEU A 79 -12.28 8.99 0.55
CA LEU A 79 -13.64 8.55 0.78
C LEU A 79 -13.78 7.14 0.21
N LEU A 80 -14.27 6.22 1.04
CA LEU A 80 -14.37 4.79 0.74
C LEU A 80 -15.80 4.32 0.90
N GLU A 81 -16.19 3.37 0.05
CA GLU A 81 -17.40 2.54 0.18
C GLU A 81 -16.94 1.11 0.53
N PRO A 82 -16.81 0.75 1.82
CA PRO A 82 -16.18 -0.50 2.23
C PRO A 82 -16.99 -1.77 1.93
N GLY A 83 -18.23 -1.63 1.50
CA GLY A 83 -19.11 -2.74 1.16
C GLY A 83 -19.83 -3.37 2.37
N PRO A 84 -20.43 -4.55 2.17
CA PRO A 84 -21.33 -5.19 3.14
C PRO A 84 -20.65 -5.45 4.50
N GLY A 85 -21.34 -5.12 5.58
CA GLY A 85 -20.82 -5.29 6.95
C GLY A 85 -19.95 -4.13 7.44
N GLY A 86 -19.65 -3.15 6.59
CA GLY A 86 -19.02 -1.88 6.94
C GLY A 86 -20.02 -0.71 6.99
N PRO A 87 -19.55 0.50 7.34
CA PRO A 87 -20.33 1.72 7.18
C PRO A 87 -20.62 1.99 5.70
N ALA A 88 -21.69 2.71 5.39
CA ALA A 88 -22.03 3.07 4.00
C ALA A 88 -20.93 3.92 3.34
N LEU A 89 -20.34 4.85 4.09
CA LEU A 89 -19.22 5.67 3.67
C LEU A 89 -18.22 5.81 4.82
N LEU A 90 -16.93 5.84 4.47
CA LEU A 90 -15.84 6.08 5.41
C LEU A 90 -14.89 7.14 4.86
N ALA A 91 -14.74 8.24 5.62
CA ALA A 91 -13.73 9.25 5.36
C ALA A 91 -12.48 8.99 6.21
N THR A 92 -11.30 9.07 5.61
CA THR A 92 -10.03 8.84 6.32
C THR A 92 -8.91 9.73 5.78
N ALA A 93 -7.93 10.05 6.62
CA ALA A 93 -6.66 10.65 6.21
C ALA A 93 -5.57 9.61 5.91
N LEU A 94 -5.81 8.34 6.26
CA LEU A 94 -4.85 7.25 6.08
C LEU A 94 -4.95 6.66 4.67
N LEU A 95 -3.82 6.20 4.14
CA LEU A 95 -3.78 5.46 2.87
C LEU A 95 -4.62 4.17 2.97
N PRO A 96 -5.62 3.97 2.09
CA PRO A 96 -6.33 2.71 2.01
C PRO A 96 -5.50 1.64 1.31
N THR A 97 -5.46 0.42 1.85
CA THR A 97 -4.80 -0.74 1.21
C THR A 97 -5.74 -1.59 0.37
N GLY A 98 -7.04 -1.58 0.69
CA GLY A 98 -8.13 -2.25 -0.05
C GLY A 98 -8.57 -1.54 -1.34
#